data_AF-A0A961QQD5-F1
#
_entry.id   AF-A0A961QQD5-F1
#
_cell.length_a   1.000
_cell.length_b   1.000
_cell.length_c   1.000
_cell.angle_alpha   90.00
_cell.angle_beta   90.00
_cell.angle_gamma   90.00
#
_symmetry.space_group_name_H-M   'P 1'
#
loop_
_entity.id
_entity.type
_entity.pdbx_description
1 polymer ?
#
loop_
_entity_poly.entity_id
_entity_poly.type
_entity_poly.pdbx_seq_one_letter_code
_entity_poly.pdbx_strand_id
1 'polypeptide(L)'
;MSEGQKAADGGQSVSDYYSAAQLRADRWSALREATESLLVKGAEGRAGERLVAEAQRLFEALAPIEAYWAFPGPSAFDHLRRLLEHRNIEDLEFSVRRVARALTSGAYRRRTVPLGRDDAEAEEVDDDIALDARNLGKPY
;
A
#
# COMPACT_ATOMS: atom_id res chain seq x y z
N MET A 1 -6.18 -49.77 22.63
CA MET A 1 -6.11 -48.92 23.84
C MET A 1 -4.81 -48.14 23.73
N SER A 2 -4.79 -47.06 22.94
CA SER A 2 -5.26 -45.70 23.33
C SER A 2 -4.32 -45.10 24.38
N GLU A 3 -3.77 -43.90 24.30
CA GLU A 3 -3.81 -42.67 23.49
C GLU A 3 -2.51 -41.91 23.92
N GLY A 4 -1.94 -40.93 23.24
CA GLY A 4 -2.46 -40.10 22.19
C GLY A 4 -1.38 -39.17 21.62
N GLN A 5 -1.73 -38.66 20.45
CA GLN A 5 -1.20 -37.50 19.77
C GLN A 5 -0.97 -36.31 20.71
N LYS A 6 0.14 -35.57 20.55
CA LYS A 6 0.07 -34.09 20.64
C LYS A 6 1.05 -33.44 19.67
N ALA A 7 0.45 -32.59 18.84
CA ALA A 7 1.00 -31.96 17.66
C ALA A 7 1.87 -30.72 17.97
N ALA A 8 2.59 -30.33 16.91
CA ALA A 8 3.28 -29.07 16.64
C ALA A 8 2.67 -27.79 17.25
N ASP A 9 3.54 -26.81 17.53
CA ASP A 9 3.28 -25.42 17.13
C ASP A 9 4.61 -24.68 16.92
N GLY A 10 4.83 -24.27 15.67
CA GLY A 10 5.98 -23.48 15.26
C GLY A 10 5.82 -22.04 15.72
N GLY A 11 6.64 -21.62 16.68
CA GLY A 11 6.83 -20.21 16.95
C GLY A 11 7.43 -19.56 15.70
N GLN A 12 6.60 -18.94 14.87
CA GLN A 12 7.07 -18.01 13.84
C GLN A 12 7.92 -16.97 14.58
N SER A 13 9.23 -17.00 14.36
CA SER A 13 10.15 -16.21 15.16
C SER A 13 9.92 -14.74 14.89
N VAL A 14 10.15 -13.87 15.88
CA VAL A 14 10.13 -12.41 15.69
C VAL A 14 11.02 -11.99 14.50
N SER A 15 12.06 -12.78 14.21
CA SER A 15 12.91 -12.64 13.02
C SER A 15 12.15 -12.86 11.70
N ASP A 16 11.32 -13.90 11.59
CA ASP A 16 10.50 -14.17 10.39
C ASP A 16 9.47 -13.06 10.17
N TYR A 17 8.88 -12.56 11.26
CA TYR A 17 7.94 -11.44 11.22
C TYR A 17 8.62 -10.13 10.78
N TYR A 18 9.82 -9.84 11.28
CA TYR A 18 10.62 -8.69 10.85
C TYR A 18 11.03 -8.80 9.38
N SER A 19 11.48 -9.97 8.94
CA SER A 19 11.79 -10.23 7.53
C SER A 19 10.58 -10.09 6.62
N ALA A 20 9.39 -10.55 7.07
CA ALA A 20 8.15 -10.40 6.33
C ALA A 20 7.69 -8.94 6.23
N ALA A 21 7.79 -8.18 7.33
CA ALA A 21 7.45 -6.76 7.36
C ALA A 21 8.40 -5.93 6.47
N GLN A 22 9.69 -6.24 6.49
CA GLN A 22 10.69 -5.58 5.65
C GLN A 22 10.49 -5.94 4.18
N LEU A 23 10.35 -7.23 3.85
CA LEU A 23 10.03 -7.69 2.49
C LEU A 23 8.76 -7.01 1.96
N ARG A 24 7.74 -6.87 2.80
CA ARG A 24 6.51 -6.16 2.45
C ARG A 24 6.77 -4.70 2.07
N ALA A 25 7.52 -3.97 2.90
CA ALA A 25 7.85 -2.57 2.64
C ALA A 25 8.68 -2.41 1.34
N ASP A 26 9.62 -3.32 1.08
CA ASP A 26 10.40 -3.37 -0.16
C ASP A 26 9.50 -3.58 -1.38
N ARG A 27 8.56 -4.53 -1.31
CA ARG A 27 7.63 -4.83 -2.42
C ARG A 27 6.68 -3.67 -2.71
N TRP A 28 6.17 -3.01 -1.68
CA TRP A 28 5.35 -1.80 -1.85
C TRP A 28 6.14 -0.62 -2.41
N SER A 29 7.40 -0.47 -2.02
CA SER A 29 8.29 0.56 -2.58
C SER A 29 8.56 0.32 -4.07
N ALA A 30 8.87 -0.93 -4.45
CA ALA A 30 9.04 -1.30 -5.85
C ALA A 30 7.75 -1.10 -6.68
N LEU A 31 6.59 -1.42 -6.11
CA LEU A 31 5.30 -1.18 -6.77
C LEU A 31 5.07 0.32 -7.00
N ARG A 32 5.35 1.17 -6.00
CA ARG A 32 5.27 2.63 -6.12
C ARG A 32 6.12 3.15 -7.28
N GLU A 33 7.38 2.71 -7.36
CA GLU A 33 8.31 3.13 -8.41
C GLU A 33 7.87 2.66 -9.81
N ALA A 34 7.29 1.46 -9.91
CA ALA A 34 6.72 0.96 -11.15
C ALA A 34 5.51 1.77 -11.60
N THR A 35 4.58 2.10 -10.68
CA THR A 35 3.40 2.92 -10.99
C THR A 35 3.75 4.37 -11.30
N GLU A 36 4.75 4.94 -10.62
CA GLU A 36 5.30 6.27 -10.93
C GLU A 36 5.94 6.28 -12.32
N SER A 37 6.70 5.23 -12.66
CA SER A 37 7.26 5.07 -14.00
C SER A 37 6.18 4.94 -15.08
N LEU A 38 5.07 4.23 -14.78
CA LEU A 38 3.91 4.12 -15.68
C LEU A 38 3.23 5.47 -15.89
N LEU A 39 3.08 6.26 -14.83
CA LEU A 39 2.47 7.59 -14.90
C LEU A 39 3.31 8.53 -15.78
N VAL A 40 4.64 8.51 -15.61
CA VAL A 40 5.55 9.39 -16.36
C VAL A 40 5.73 8.96 -17.82
N LYS A 41 5.85 7.65 -18.07
CA LYS A 41 6.18 7.10 -19.41
C LYS A 41 4.95 6.71 -20.22
N GLY A 42 3.80 6.60 -19.58
CA GLY A 42 2.57 6.08 -20.18
C GLY A 42 2.51 4.54 -20.14
N ALA A 43 1.28 4.03 -20.22
CA ALA A 43 0.98 2.60 -20.22
C ALA A 43 1.02 1.95 -21.62
N GLU A 44 1.28 2.74 -22.66
CA GLU A 44 1.21 2.32 -24.06
C GLU A 44 2.59 1.93 -24.63
N GLY A 45 2.56 1.13 -25.69
CA GLY A 45 3.76 0.66 -26.38
C GLY A 45 4.59 -0.34 -25.57
N ARG A 46 5.67 -0.83 -26.17
CA ARG A 46 6.50 -1.91 -25.61
C ARG A 46 7.08 -1.58 -24.23
N ALA A 47 7.40 -0.31 -23.97
CA ALA A 47 7.92 0.12 -22.67
C ALA A 47 6.82 0.14 -21.59
N GLY A 48 5.64 0.66 -21.90
CA GLY A 48 4.48 0.67 -21.01
C GLY A 48 3.97 -0.74 -20.70
N GLU A 49 3.91 -1.63 -21.69
CA GLU A 49 3.54 -3.03 -21.49
C GLU A 49 4.50 -3.77 -20.53
N ARG A 50 5.80 -3.51 -20.64
CA ARG A 50 6.80 -4.08 -19.72
C ARG A 50 6.60 -3.58 -18.29
N LEU A 51 6.27 -2.30 -18.12
CA LEU A 51 6.02 -1.73 -16.81
C LEU A 51 4.71 -2.25 -16.19
N VAL A 52 3.68 -2.47 -17.00
CA VAL A 52 2.44 -3.09 -16.52
C VAL A 52 2.66 -4.55 -16.15
N ALA A 53 3.41 -5.31 -16.94
CA ALA A 53 3.78 -6.68 -16.58
C ALA A 53 4.57 -6.72 -15.27
N GLU A 54 5.49 -5.77 -15.04
CA GLU A 54 6.22 -5.67 -13.78
C GLU A 54 5.30 -5.33 -12.60
N ALA A 55 4.39 -4.36 -12.76
CA ALA A 55 3.40 -4.03 -11.74
C ALA A 55 2.49 -5.23 -11.41
N GLN A 56 2.04 -5.99 -12.41
CA GLN A 56 1.28 -7.23 -12.22
C GLN A 56 2.07 -8.26 -11.41
N ARG A 57 3.35 -8.47 -11.75
CA ARG A 57 4.23 -9.39 -11.04
C ARG A 57 4.44 -8.98 -9.58
N LEU A 58 4.51 -7.69 -9.31
CA LEU A 58 4.60 -7.14 -7.95
C LEU A 58 3.29 -7.35 -7.17
N PHE A 59 2.12 -7.17 -7.80
CA PHE A 59 0.83 -7.52 -7.18
C PHE A 59 0.73 -9.03 -6.86
N GLU A 60 1.20 -9.90 -7.74
CA GLU A 60 1.21 -11.35 -7.46
C GLU A 60 2.14 -11.69 -6.29
N ALA A 61 3.32 -11.07 -6.21
CA ALA A 61 4.24 -11.25 -5.10
C ALA A 61 3.71 -10.70 -3.77
N LEU A 62 2.91 -9.63 -3.81
CA LEU A 62 2.29 -9.02 -2.63
C LEU A 62 1.07 -9.80 -2.12
N ALA A 63 0.32 -10.46 -3.01
CA ALA A 63 -0.92 -11.17 -2.65
C ALA A 63 -0.79 -12.15 -1.45
N PRO A 64 0.19 -13.07 -1.39
CA PRO A 64 0.32 -13.97 -0.25
C PRO A 64 0.79 -13.24 1.02
N ILE A 65 1.50 -12.12 0.89
CA ILE A 65 1.94 -11.32 2.03
C ILE A 65 0.75 -10.60 2.64
N GLU A 66 -0.04 -9.90 1.82
CA GLU A 66 -1.19 -9.09 2.24
C GLU A 66 -2.30 -9.94 2.90
N ALA A 67 -2.35 -11.25 2.67
CA ALA A 67 -3.24 -12.16 3.40
C ALA A 67 -2.99 -12.17 4.93
N TYR A 68 -1.78 -11.82 5.37
CA TYR A 68 -1.39 -11.77 6.78
C TYR A 68 -1.47 -10.36 7.40
N TRP A 69 -1.86 -9.33 6.64
CA TRP A 69 -1.87 -7.94 7.13
C TRP A 69 -3.26 -7.29 7.01
N ALA A 70 -3.68 -6.58 8.05
CA ALA A 70 -5.00 -5.94 8.11
C ALA A 70 -5.11 -4.62 7.32
N PHE A 71 -4.00 -3.99 6.97
CA PHE A 71 -3.93 -2.77 6.16
C PHE A 71 -2.93 -2.99 5.03
N PRO A 72 -3.18 -2.54 3.78
CA PRO A 72 -4.39 -1.88 3.31
C PRO A 72 -5.61 -2.82 3.27
N GLY A 73 -5.39 -4.12 3.37
CA GLY A 73 -6.44 -5.14 3.42
C GLY A 73 -6.91 -5.58 2.04
N PRO A 74 -7.66 -6.69 1.98
CA PRO A 74 -7.98 -7.39 0.73
C PRO A 74 -8.81 -6.54 -0.24
N SER A 75 -9.78 -5.75 0.26
CA SER A 75 -10.64 -4.91 -0.59
C SER A 75 -9.85 -3.82 -1.31
N ALA A 76 -8.99 -3.10 -0.57
CA ALA A 76 -8.14 -2.07 -1.15
C ALA A 76 -7.13 -2.67 -2.14
N PHE A 77 -6.51 -3.79 -1.78
CA PHE A 77 -5.56 -4.48 -2.65
C PHE A 77 -6.20 -4.92 -3.98
N ASP A 78 -7.41 -5.47 -3.93
CA ASP A 78 -8.19 -5.88 -5.10
C ASP A 78 -8.64 -4.67 -5.94
N HIS A 79 -8.99 -3.55 -5.31
CA HIS A 79 -9.27 -2.30 -6.02
C HIS A 79 -8.05 -1.78 -6.80
N LEU A 80 -6.85 -1.82 -6.21
CA LEU A 80 -5.61 -1.42 -6.90
C LEU A 80 -5.33 -2.31 -8.13
N ARG A 81 -5.59 -3.62 -8.03
CA ARG A 81 -5.46 -4.53 -9.17
C ARG A 81 -6.39 -4.14 -10.31
N ARG A 82 -7.66 -3.83 -10.01
CA ARG A 82 -8.63 -3.34 -11.00
C ARG A 82 -8.17 -2.05 -11.68
N LEU A 83 -7.62 -1.10 -10.94
CA LEU A 83 -7.10 0.15 -11.52
C LEU A 83 -6.00 -0.15 -12.56
N LEU A 84 -5.10 -1.09 -12.27
CA LEU A 84 -4.09 -1.54 -13.23
C LEU A 84 -4.70 -2.24 -14.45
N GLU A 85 -5.68 -3.12 -14.25
CA GLU A 85 -6.40 -3.84 -15.32
C GLU A 85 -7.11 -2.87 -16.27
N HIS A 86 -7.73 -1.82 -15.74
CA HIS A 86 -8.41 -0.77 -16.50
C HIS A 86 -7.47 0.32 -17.03
N ARG A 87 -6.15 0.20 -16.80
CA ARG A 87 -5.15 1.21 -17.16
C ARG A 87 -5.45 2.60 -16.59
N ASN A 88 -6.13 2.65 -15.45
CA ASN A 88 -6.29 3.89 -14.70
C ASN A 88 -5.03 4.15 -13.85
N ILE A 89 -3.97 4.60 -14.52
CA ILE A 89 -2.63 4.72 -13.94
C ILE A 89 -2.54 5.87 -12.94
N GLU A 90 -3.29 6.96 -13.15
CA GLU A 90 -3.27 8.13 -12.27
C GLU A 90 -3.80 7.77 -10.88
N ASP A 91 -4.99 7.16 -10.82
CA ASP A 91 -5.59 6.76 -9.54
C ASP A 91 -4.79 5.61 -8.90
N LEU A 92 -4.26 4.69 -9.71
CA LEU A 92 -3.39 3.63 -9.23
C LEU A 92 -2.14 4.18 -8.53
N GLU A 93 -1.39 5.08 -9.18
CA GLU A 93 -0.18 5.68 -8.61
C GLU A 93 -0.49 6.42 -7.32
N PHE A 94 -1.58 7.20 -7.33
CA PHE A 94 -2.03 7.95 -6.16
C PHE A 94 -2.28 7.04 -4.94
N SER A 95 -3.09 5.99 -5.13
CA SER A 95 -3.44 5.07 -4.05
C SER A 95 -2.22 4.25 -3.60
N VAL A 96 -1.38 3.77 -4.51
CA VAL A 96 -0.15 3.03 -4.18
C VAL A 96 0.81 3.90 -3.37
N ARG A 97 1.01 5.16 -3.75
CA ARG A 97 1.84 6.12 -3.01
C ARG A 97 1.33 6.37 -1.60
N ARG A 98 0.00 6.52 -1.44
CA ARG A 98 -0.65 6.64 -0.12
C ARG A 98 -0.41 5.41 0.76
N VAL A 99 -0.59 4.20 0.21
CA VAL A 99 -0.31 2.95 0.95
C VAL A 99 1.16 2.89 1.36
N ALA A 100 2.10 3.08 0.43
CA ALA A 100 3.53 3.03 0.72
C ALA A 100 3.93 4.03 1.82
N ARG A 101 3.42 5.27 1.77
CA ARG A 101 3.67 6.29 2.80
C ARG A 101 3.08 5.91 4.15
N ALA A 102 1.87 5.37 4.17
CA ALA A 102 1.23 4.88 5.38
C ALA A 102 2.03 3.72 6.02
N LEU A 103 2.56 2.80 5.20
CA LEU A 103 3.39 1.70 5.67
C LEU A 103 4.68 2.17 6.33
N THR A 104 5.38 3.13 5.71
CA THR A 104 6.63 3.70 6.24
C THR A 104 6.40 4.51 7.51
N SER A 105 5.34 5.31 7.56
CA SER A 105 5.05 6.17 8.72
C SER A 105 4.32 5.46 9.86
N GLY A 106 3.69 4.32 9.59
CA GLY A 106 2.79 3.65 10.53
C GLY A 106 1.48 4.40 10.77
N ALA A 107 1.12 5.38 9.94
CA ALA A 107 -0.06 6.23 10.13
C ALA A 107 -1.38 5.43 10.19
N TYR A 108 -1.46 4.32 9.45
CA TYR A 108 -2.61 3.40 9.44
C TYR A 108 -2.94 2.81 10.82
N ARG A 109 -2.02 2.87 11.79
CA ARG A 109 -2.25 2.37 13.16
C ARG A 109 -3.04 3.34 14.03
N ARG A 110 -3.03 4.64 13.68
CA ARG A 110 -3.61 5.71 14.52
C ARG A 110 -4.80 6.39 13.85
N ARG A 111 -4.93 6.28 12.53
CA ARG A 111 -5.97 6.93 11.71
C ARG A 111 -6.28 6.07 10.48
N THR A 112 -7.53 6.16 10.00
CA THR A 112 -7.94 5.62 8.70
C THR A 112 -7.21 6.37 7.58
N VAL A 113 -6.60 5.66 6.64
CA VAL A 113 -5.90 6.29 5.51
C VAL A 113 -6.81 6.25 4.29
N PRO A 114 -7.32 7.39 3.80
CA PRO A 114 -8.10 7.42 2.57
C PRO A 114 -7.19 7.09 1.39
N LEU A 115 -7.61 6.08 0.62
CA LEU A 115 -6.88 5.57 -0.54
C LEU A 115 -7.48 6.07 -1.86
N GLY A 116 -8.75 6.49 -1.87
CA GLY A 116 -9.40 7.15 -3.00
C GLY A 116 -8.99 8.63 -3.10
N ARG A 117 -9.01 9.17 -4.32
CA ARG A 117 -8.66 10.58 -4.59
C ARG A 117 -9.73 11.53 -4.01
N ASP A 118 -11.01 11.19 -4.18
CA ASP A 118 -12.13 11.96 -3.64
C ASP A 118 -12.11 12.04 -2.10
N ASP A 119 -11.80 10.94 -1.41
CA ASP A 119 -11.71 10.91 0.06
C ASP A 119 -10.44 11.61 0.58
N ALA A 120 -9.39 11.66 -0.25
CA ALA A 120 -8.10 12.23 0.10
C ALA A 120 -8.09 13.75 0.10
N GLU A 121 -8.75 14.38 -0.87
CA GLU A 121 -8.88 15.84 -0.98
C GLU A 121 -9.64 16.40 0.22
N ALA A 122 -10.65 15.69 0.73
CA ALA A 122 -11.39 16.09 1.93
C ALA A 122 -10.52 16.13 3.20
N GLU A 123 -9.57 15.20 3.35
CA GLU A 123 -8.69 15.12 4.53
C GLU A 123 -7.48 16.06 4.44
N GLU A 124 -6.94 16.31 3.24
CA GLU A 124 -5.86 17.28 3.03
C GLU A 124 -6.35 18.72 3.27
N VAL A 125 -7.57 19.05 2.84
CA VAL A 125 -8.20 20.33 3.15
C VAL A 125 -8.42 20.48 4.66
N ASP A 126 -8.78 19.42 5.38
CA ASP A 126 -8.96 19.47 6.85
C ASP A 126 -7.62 19.66 7.60
N ASP A 127 -6.56 18.96 7.19
CA ASP A 127 -5.21 19.11 7.78
C ASP A 127 -4.63 20.51 7.49
N ASP A 128 -4.79 21.04 6.27
CA ASP A 128 -4.35 22.40 5.91
C ASP A 128 -5.13 23.47 6.66
N ILE A 129 -6.45 23.32 6.82
CA ILE A 129 -7.26 24.23 7.64
C ILE A 129 -6.86 24.14 9.12
N ALA A 130 -6.58 22.95 9.63
CA ALA A 130 -6.14 22.75 11.01
C ALA A 130 -4.73 23.30 11.27
N LEU A 131 -3.82 23.21 10.28
CA LEU A 131 -2.47 23.79 10.31
C LEU A 131 -2.53 25.32 10.23
N ASP A 132 -3.35 25.87 9.35
CA ASP A 132 -3.51 27.33 9.18
C ASP A 132 -4.18 27.96 10.42
N ALA A 133 -5.21 27.32 10.99
CA ALA A 133 -5.83 27.76 12.24
C ALA A 133 -4.85 27.80 13.43
N ARG A 134 -3.84 26.92 13.45
CA ARG A 134 -2.76 26.93 14.46
C ARG A 134 -1.72 28.02 14.19
N ASN A 135 -1.59 28.49 12.95
CA ASN A 135 -0.64 29.53 12.56
C ASN A 135 -1.19 30.95 12.77
N LEU A 136 -2.52 31.14 12.75
CA LEU A 136 -3.17 32.41 13.10
C LEU A 136 -3.20 32.73 14.61
N GLY A 137 -2.74 31.81 15.47
CA GLY A 137 -2.81 31.94 16.93
C GLY A 137 -1.62 32.65 17.61
N LYS A 138 -0.65 33.20 16.87
CA LYS A 138 0.49 33.92 17.47
C LYS A 138 0.32 35.43 17.30
N PRO A 139 -0.02 36.17 18.37
CA PRO A 139 0.12 37.62 18.36
C PRO A 139 1.61 37.97 18.35
N TYR A 140 2.01 38.88 17.46
CA TYR A 140 3.29 39.58 17.50
C TYR A 140 3.40 40.44 18.76
#